data_AF-A0A5J9T1D5-F1
#
_entry.id   AF-A0A5J9T1D5-F1
#
_cell.length_a   1.000
_cell.length_b   1.000
_cell.length_c   1.000
_cell.angle_alpha   90.00
_cell.angle_beta   90.00
_cell.angle_gamma   90.00
#
_symmetry.space_group_name_H-M   'P 1'
#
loop_
_entity.id
_entity.type
_entity.pdbx_description
1 polymer ?
#
loop_
_entity_poly.entity_id
_entity_poly.type
_entity_poly.pdbx_seq_one_letter_code
_entity_poly.pdbx_strand_id
1 'polypeptide(L)'
;MCAYLQSLPVQERGRVADTMATEARWRVQDPVYGSAGIIDSLHQQIRAAQRDLATTRADLAFVQMMHAMARHGAPRTAGAQPSPSTLFLPPPAAEVRNGSGRLLAARHAEEEEEEAPPMDPDEFLDLGDL
;
A
#
# COMPACT_ATOMS: atom_id res chain seq x y z
N MET A 1 -38.12 6.78 7.53
CA MET A 1 -37.25 5.87 8.29
C MET A 1 -38.01 4.67 8.85
N CYS A 2 -39.05 4.85 9.67
CA CYS A 2 -39.80 3.72 10.25
C CYS A 2 -40.45 2.77 9.23
N ALA A 3 -41.06 3.31 8.16
CA ALA A 3 -41.66 2.49 7.11
C ALA A 3 -40.64 1.62 6.35
N TYR A 4 -39.42 2.13 6.14
CA TYR A 4 -38.34 1.38 5.50
C TYR A 4 -37.85 0.23 6.40
N LEU A 5 -37.63 0.49 7.70
CA LEU A 5 -37.24 -0.56 8.65
C LEU A 5 -38.30 -1.65 8.81
N GLN A 6 -39.59 -1.31 8.73
CA GLN A 6 -40.68 -2.30 8.80
C GLN A 6 -40.75 -3.22 7.57
N SER A 7 -40.26 -2.76 6.42
CA SER A 7 -40.20 -3.58 5.19
C SER A 7 -39.08 -4.63 5.20
N LEU A 8 -38.10 -4.49 6.09
CA LEU A 8 -36.96 -5.41 6.20
C LEU A 8 -37.29 -6.64 7.06
N PRO A 9 -36.63 -7.79 6.83
CA PRO A 9 -36.64 -8.93 7.75
C PRO A 9 -36.22 -8.51 9.15
N VAL A 10 -36.88 -9.05 10.19
CA VAL A 10 -36.69 -8.64 11.60
C VAL A 10 -35.21 -8.67 12.03
N GLN A 11 -34.48 -9.66 11.55
CA GLN A 11 -33.07 -9.94 11.83
C GLN A 11 -32.16 -8.83 11.31
N GLU A 12 -32.53 -8.15 10.22
CA GLU A 12 -31.73 -7.10 9.59
C GLU A 12 -32.09 -5.71 10.10
N ARG A 13 -33.27 -5.54 10.71
CA ARG A 13 -33.76 -4.23 11.17
C ARG A 13 -32.81 -3.54 12.13
N GLY A 14 -32.22 -4.29 13.06
CA GLY A 14 -31.24 -3.76 14.01
C GLY A 14 -30.02 -3.19 13.30
N ARG A 15 -29.36 -4.01 12.48
CA ARG A 15 -28.18 -3.61 11.68
C ARG A 15 -28.45 -2.38 10.81
N VAL A 16 -29.60 -2.34 10.13
CA VAL A 16 -29.96 -1.20 9.28
C VAL A 16 -30.28 0.03 10.13
N ALA A 17 -30.98 -0.11 11.26
CA ALA A 17 -31.24 1.01 12.16
C ALA A 17 -29.93 1.62 12.69
N ASP A 18 -28.96 0.78 13.06
CA ASP A 18 -27.63 1.23 13.49
C ASP A 18 -26.90 1.96 12.36
N THR A 19 -26.94 1.42 11.14
CA THR A 19 -26.32 2.04 9.95
C THR A 19 -26.96 3.39 9.61
N MET A 20 -28.28 3.49 9.73
CA MET A 20 -28.98 4.77 9.50
C MET A 20 -28.67 5.79 10.62
N ALA A 21 -28.50 5.33 11.86
CA ALA A 21 -28.10 6.18 12.98
C ALA A 21 -26.65 6.69 12.83
N THR A 22 -25.73 5.86 12.34
CA THR A 22 -24.37 6.29 12.02
C THR A 22 -24.34 7.25 10.83
N GLU A 23 -25.11 7.02 9.77
CA GLU A 23 -25.25 7.98 8.65
C GLU A 23 -25.76 9.33 9.14
N ALA A 24 -26.82 9.33 9.97
CA ALA A 24 -27.36 10.55 10.55
C ALA A 24 -26.33 11.28 11.43
N ARG A 25 -25.55 10.54 12.24
CA ARG A 25 -24.45 11.11 13.04
C ARG A 25 -23.41 11.79 12.17
N TRP A 26 -23.02 11.19 11.04
CA TRP A 26 -22.05 11.80 10.13
C TRP A 26 -22.61 13.05 9.46
N ARG A 27 -23.89 13.10 9.10
CA ARG A 27 -24.53 14.33 8.60
C ARG A 27 -24.61 15.44 9.65
N VAL A 28 -24.67 15.11 10.93
CA VAL A 28 -24.60 16.13 12.01
C VAL A 28 -23.19 16.69 12.15
N GLN A 29 -22.17 15.85 12.01
CA GLN A 29 -20.76 16.26 12.10
C GLN A 29 -20.28 17.01 10.86
N ASP A 30 -20.72 16.57 9.68
CA ASP A 30 -20.46 17.17 8.39
C ASP A 30 -21.78 17.25 7.60
N PRO A 31 -22.49 18.39 7.64
CA PRO A 31 -23.78 18.55 7.00
C PRO A 31 -23.73 18.63 5.48
N VAL A 32 -22.54 18.82 4.89
CA VAL A 32 -22.38 18.92 3.43
C VAL A 32 -22.03 17.55 2.87
N TYR A 33 -21.03 16.88 3.42
CA TYR A 33 -20.50 15.64 2.85
C TYR A 33 -20.80 14.38 3.67
N GLY A 34 -21.00 14.47 4.99
CA GLY A 34 -21.35 13.32 5.84
C GLY A 34 -20.48 12.08 5.58
N SER A 35 -21.11 10.93 5.29
CA SER A 35 -20.42 9.70 4.89
C SER A 35 -19.69 9.80 3.55
N ALA A 36 -20.17 10.61 2.61
CA ALA A 36 -19.55 10.76 1.30
C ALA A 36 -18.14 11.35 1.39
N GLY A 37 -17.89 12.24 2.36
CA GLY A 37 -16.55 12.77 2.64
C GLY A 37 -15.58 11.68 3.15
N ILE A 38 -16.06 10.78 4.01
CA ILE A 38 -15.29 9.63 4.49
C ILE A 38 -14.96 8.69 3.32
N ILE A 39 -15.96 8.39 2.48
CA ILE A 39 -15.80 7.53 1.30
C ILE A 39 -14.76 8.13 0.34
N ASP A 40 -14.84 9.44 0.03
CA ASP A 40 -13.86 10.06 -0.86
C ASP A 40 -12.45 10.04 -0.27
N SER A 41 -12.30 10.30 1.03
CA SER A 41 -11.00 10.19 1.72
C SER A 41 -10.41 8.77 1.58
N LEU A 42 -11.23 7.73 1.77
CA LEU A 42 -10.80 6.34 1.58
C LEU A 42 -10.40 6.07 0.12
N HIS A 43 -11.17 6.55 -0.86
CA HIS A 43 -10.78 6.43 -2.27
C HIS A 43 -9.47 7.15 -2.59
N GLN A 44 -9.22 8.32 -2.00
CA GLN A 44 -7.95 9.02 -2.15
C GLN A 44 -6.78 8.22 -1.58
N GLN A 45 -6.96 7.58 -0.41
CA GLN A 45 -5.95 6.72 0.21
C GLN A 45 -5.68 5.46 -0.64
N ILE A 46 -6.72 4.81 -1.15
CA ILE A 46 -6.58 3.67 -2.07
C ILE A 46 -5.80 4.07 -3.31
N ARG A 47 -6.16 5.19 -3.95
CA ARG A 47 -5.44 5.72 -5.12
C ARG A 47 -3.98 6.03 -4.81
N ALA A 48 -3.67 6.51 -3.60
CA ALA A 48 -2.30 6.75 -3.17
C ALA A 48 -1.51 5.45 -3.04
N ALA A 49 -2.05 4.47 -2.32
CA ALA A 49 -1.43 3.16 -2.17
C ALA A 49 -1.20 2.46 -3.53
N GLN A 50 -2.17 2.55 -4.44
CA GLN A 50 -2.03 2.00 -5.80
C GLN A 50 -0.91 2.68 -6.60
N ARG A 51 -0.74 3.99 -6.47
CA ARG A 51 0.38 4.73 -7.10
C ARG A 51 1.73 4.31 -6.55
N ASP A 52 1.85 4.16 -5.24
CA ASP A 52 3.09 3.75 -4.59
C ASP A 52 3.49 2.33 -5.01
N LEU A 53 2.50 1.44 -5.09
CA LEU A 53 2.68 0.08 -5.58
C LEU A 53 3.08 0.05 -7.06
N ALA A 54 2.45 0.84 -7.92
CA ALA A 54 2.83 0.97 -9.33
C ALA A 54 4.27 1.48 -9.49
N THR A 55 4.65 2.49 -8.69
CA THR A 55 6.01 3.07 -8.67
C THR A 55 7.04 2.02 -8.26
N THR A 56 6.80 1.33 -7.13
CA THR A 56 7.68 0.28 -6.63
C THR A 56 7.85 -0.87 -7.63
N ARG A 57 6.77 -1.26 -8.31
CA ARG A 57 6.81 -2.29 -9.37
C ARG A 57 7.63 -1.83 -10.57
N ALA A 58 7.51 -0.57 -10.98
CA ALA A 58 8.31 0.00 -12.07
C ALA A 58 9.81 0.04 -11.72
N ASP A 59 10.15 0.45 -10.50
CA ASP A 59 11.54 0.47 -10.00
C ASP A 59 12.14 -0.94 -9.99
N LEU A 60 11.38 -1.92 -9.52
CA LEU A 60 11.79 -3.32 -9.50
C LEU A 60 12.03 -3.85 -10.93
N ALA A 61 11.12 -3.57 -11.86
CA ALA A 61 11.27 -3.95 -13.25
C ALA A 61 12.50 -3.31 -13.89
N PHE A 62 12.78 -2.03 -13.58
CA PHE A 62 13.98 -1.33 -14.03
C PHE A 62 15.27 -2.01 -13.53
N VAL A 63 15.34 -2.33 -12.24
CA VAL A 63 16.48 -3.05 -11.65
C VAL A 63 16.66 -4.43 -12.28
N GLN A 64 15.57 -5.17 -12.50
CA GLN A 64 15.61 -6.47 -13.17
C GLN A 64 16.12 -6.35 -14.62
N MET A 65 15.67 -5.36 -15.39
CA MET A 65 16.14 -5.11 -16.74
C MET A 65 17.64 -4.79 -16.76
N MET A 66 18.11 -3.92 -15.86
CA MET A 66 19.53 -3.58 -15.71
C MET A 66 20.36 -4.81 -15.36
N HIS A 67 19.91 -5.65 -14.42
CA HIS A 67 20.57 -6.90 -14.10
C HIS A 67 20.60 -7.90 -15.26
N ALA A 68 19.53 -7.98 -16.06
CA ALA A 68 19.49 -8.84 -17.25
C ALA A 68 20.46 -8.32 -18.33
N MET A 69 20.49 -7.02 -18.58
CA MET A 69 21.42 -6.40 -19.54
C MET A 69 22.87 -6.61 -19.12
N ALA A 70 23.21 -6.46 -17.84
CA ALA A 70 24.55 -6.74 -17.33
C ALA A 70 24.96 -8.21 -17.51
N ARG A 71 24.01 -9.15 -17.42
CA ARG A 71 24.26 -10.59 -17.64
C ARG A 71 24.40 -10.97 -19.11
N HIS A 72 23.71 -10.28 -20.01
CA HIS A 72 23.72 -10.58 -21.45
C HIS A 72 24.64 -9.67 -22.29
N GLY A 73 25.11 -8.56 -21.72
CA GLY A 73 25.96 -7.55 -22.35
C GLY A 73 27.43 -7.67 -21.93
N ALA A 74 28.07 -8.80 -22.20
CA ALA A 74 29.52 -8.85 -22.30
C ALA A 74 29.89 -9.20 -23.76
N PRO A 75 30.29 -8.22 -24.61
CA PRO A 75 31.04 -8.58 -25.79
C PRO A 75 32.34 -9.20 -25.31
N ARG A 76 32.52 -10.50 -25.53
CA ARG A 76 33.79 -11.19 -25.34
C ARG A 76 34.77 -10.63 -26.37
N THR A 77 35.40 -9.50 -26.11
CA THR A 77 36.67 -9.16 -26.75
C THR A 77 37.72 -10.06 -26.11
N ALA A 78 37.97 -11.20 -26.75
CA ALA A 78 39.10 -12.05 -26.41
C ALA A 78 40.39 -11.24 -26.58
N GLY A 79 41.12 -11.03 -25.50
CA GLY A 79 42.51 -10.57 -25.53
C GLY A 79 42.74 -9.11 -25.14
N ALA A 80 42.59 -8.76 -23.87
CA ALA A 80 43.45 -7.77 -23.20
C ALA A 80 43.29 -7.91 -21.68
N GLN A 81 44.39 -8.30 -21.03
CA GLN A 81 44.56 -8.38 -19.58
C GLN A 81 44.37 -7.00 -18.91
N PRO A 82 43.61 -6.88 -17.80
CA PRO A 82 43.57 -5.65 -17.01
C PRO A 82 44.69 -5.62 -15.96
N SER A 83 45.51 -4.57 -15.98
CA SER A 83 46.44 -4.22 -14.89
C SER A 83 45.67 -3.74 -13.65
N PRO A 84 46.03 -4.15 -12.41
CA PRO A 84 45.38 -3.67 -11.21
C PRO A 84 46.11 -2.43 -10.69
N SER A 85 45.54 -1.24 -10.85
CA SER A 85 45.96 -0.05 -10.12
C SER A 85 44.84 0.97 -10.12
N THR A 86 44.15 1.12 -8.98
CA THR A 86 44.28 2.30 -8.10
C THR A 86 43.26 2.14 -6.96
N LEU A 87 43.78 2.15 -5.73
CA LEU A 87 43.02 2.25 -4.49
C LEU A 87 42.02 3.41 -4.54
N PHE A 88 40.73 3.13 -4.56
CA PHE A 88 39.71 4.12 -4.22
C PHE A 88 39.37 3.95 -2.73
N LEU A 89 39.96 4.81 -1.90
CA LEU A 89 39.57 4.95 -0.50
C LEU A 89 38.42 5.97 -0.43
N PRO A 90 37.22 5.61 0.06
CA PRO A 90 36.18 6.59 0.33
C PRO A 90 36.52 7.42 1.60
N PRO A 91 36.21 8.72 1.66
CA PRO A 91 36.34 9.51 2.88
C PRO A 91 35.32 9.05 3.96
N PRO A 92 35.67 9.16 5.26
CA PRO A 92 34.78 8.74 6.35
C PRO A 92 33.58 9.67 6.50
N ALA A 93 32.44 9.05 6.83
CA ALA A 93 31.14 9.66 7.04
C ALA A 93 31.17 10.81 8.05
N ALA A 94 30.64 11.97 7.65
CA ALA A 94 30.20 13.00 8.57
C ALA A 94 28.79 12.63 9.09
N GLU A 95 28.74 12.12 10.31
CA GLU A 95 27.51 11.92 11.10
C GLU A 95 26.74 13.24 11.25
N VAL A 96 25.58 13.34 10.61
CA VAL A 96 24.55 14.33 10.97
C VAL A 96 23.51 13.61 11.83
N ARG A 97 23.66 13.77 13.13
CA ARG A 97 22.74 13.27 14.16
C ARG A 97 21.58 14.26 14.31
N ASN A 98 20.39 13.93 13.80
CA ASN A 98 19.16 14.66 14.17
C ASN A 98 18.46 13.92 15.32
N GLY A 99 17.97 14.70 16.29
CA GLY A 99 17.38 14.24 17.53
C GLY A 99 15.92 13.83 17.40
N SER A 100 15.50 12.99 18.35
CA SER A 100 14.15 12.45 18.58
C SER A 100 13.87 11.09 17.96
N GLY A 101 14.26 10.03 18.67
CA GLY A 101 13.76 8.68 18.49
C GLY A 101 13.43 8.05 19.84
N ARG A 102 12.28 8.40 20.43
CA ARG A 102 11.72 7.68 21.59
C ARG A 102 11.06 6.40 21.08
N LEU A 103 11.61 5.24 21.45
CA LEU A 103 10.95 3.95 21.30
C LEU A 103 10.04 3.69 22.50
N LEU A 104 8.72 3.72 22.29
CA LEU A 104 7.75 3.09 23.18
C LEU A 104 7.45 1.72 22.59
N ALA A 105 7.99 0.66 23.19
CA ALA A 105 7.63 -0.71 22.88
C ALA A 105 6.22 -0.98 23.40
N ALA A 106 5.22 -0.87 22.53
CA ALA A 106 3.89 -1.42 22.77
C ALA A 106 3.96 -2.92 22.48
N ARG A 107 3.89 -3.73 23.54
CA ARG A 107 3.60 -5.15 23.45
C ARG A 107 2.20 -5.30 22.86
N HIS A 108 2.07 -5.95 21.72
CA HIS A 108 0.80 -6.50 21.27
C HIS A 108 0.92 -8.02 21.26
N ALA A 109 -0.07 -8.62 21.92
CA ALA A 109 -0.26 -10.03 22.13
C ALA A 109 -0.46 -10.75 20.79
N GLU A 110 0.01 -11.98 20.75
CA GLU A 110 -0.23 -12.93 19.67
C GLU A 110 -1.73 -13.27 19.64
N GLU A 111 -2.45 -12.71 18.69
CA GLU A 111 -3.73 -13.27 18.23
C GLU A 111 -3.45 -13.97 16.90
N GLU A 112 -3.76 -15.26 16.86
CA GLU A 112 -3.53 -16.18 15.76
C GLU A 112 -4.28 -15.70 14.51
N GLU A 113 -3.53 -15.25 13.49
CA GLU A 113 -4.06 -14.85 12.19
C GLU A 113 -4.31 -16.13 11.36
N GLU A 114 -5.59 -16.42 11.10
CA GLU A 114 -6.01 -17.42 10.12
C GLU A 114 -5.49 -16.98 8.75
N GLU A 115 -4.45 -17.67 8.26
CA GLU A 115 -3.74 -17.37 7.02
C GLU A 115 -4.71 -17.43 5.83
N ALA A 116 -5.19 -16.27 5.41
CA ALA A 116 -5.97 -16.16 4.18
C ALA A 116 -5.11 -16.66 3.01
N PRO A 117 -5.64 -17.53 2.14
CA PRO A 117 -4.87 -18.11 1.05
C PRO A 117 -4.23 -17.01 0.20
N PRO A 118 -3.01 -17.23 -0.33
CA PRO A 118 -2.28 -16.22 -1.07
C PRO A 118 -3.12 -15.77 -2.26
N MET A 119 -3.58 -14.52 -2.23
CA MET A 119 -4.32 -13.94 -3.35
C MET A 119 -3.42 -13.92 -4.58
N ASP A 120 -3.91 -14.54 -5.65
CA ASP A 120 -3.27 -14.57 -6.96
C ASP A 120 -3.19 -13.12 -7.51
N PRO A 121 -2.00 -12.60 -7.86
CA PRO A 121 -1.86 -11.24 -8.39
C PRO A 121 -2.56 -11.01 -9.73
N ASP A 122 -2.98 -12.08 -10.42
CA ASP A 122 -3.56 -12.00 -11.76
C ASP A 122 -5.10 -11.83 -11.77
N GLU A 123 -5.79 -11.98 -10.62
CA GLU A 123 -7.27 -11.84 -10.54
C GLU A 123 -7.74 -10.37 -10.69
N PHE A 124 -6.85 -9.39 -10.49
CA PHE A 124 -7.18 -7.96 -10.59
C PHE A 124 -7.28 -7.42 -12.03
N LEU A 125 -6.83 -8.18 -13.04
CA LEU A 125 -6.73 -7.69 -14.42
C LEU A 125 -8.05 -7.80 -15.22
N ASP A 126 -9.04 -8.53 -14.70
CA ASP A 126 -10.33 -8.76 -15.38
C ASP A 126 -11.45 -7.76 -15.00
N LEU A 127 -11.19 -6.81 -14.10
CA LEU A 127 -12.18 -5.76 -13.75
C LEU A 127 -12.04 -4.45 -14.56
N GLY A 128 -11.23 -4.45 -15.62
CA GLY A 128 -10.98 -3.27 -16.46
C GLY A 128 -12.05 -2.94 -17.50
N ASP A 129 -13.01 -3.83 -17.76
CA ASP A 129 -14.03 -3.70 -18.83
C ASP A 129 -15.47 -3.84 -18.33
N LEU A 130 -15.87 -3.04 -17.32
CA LEU A 130 -17.30 -2.74 -17.08
C LEU A 130 -17.55 -1.28 -16.69
#